data_AF-A0A932JGC9-F1
#
_entry.id   AF-A0A932JGC9-F1
#
_cell.length_a   1.000
_cell.length_b   1.000
_cell.length_c   1.000
_cell.angle_alpha   90.00
_cell.angle_beta   90.00
_cell.angle_gamma   90.00
#
_symmetry.space_group_name_H-M   'P 1'
#
loop_
_entity.id
_entity.type
_entity.pdbx_description
1 polymer ?
#
loop_
_entity_poly.entity_id
_entity_poly.type
_entity_poly.pdbx_seq_one_letter_code
_entity_poly.pdbx_strand_id
1 'polypeptide(L)'
;MCRFIAYIGTPVLADDLLYKPKYSIITAQSMNAGEMSIAVNGDGFGVGWYMPEIDSEPCIFRSIKPSWSDQNLRNIAKKIYSPLIFAHIR
;
A
#
# COMPACT_ATOMS: atom_id res chain seq x y z
N MET A 1 -5.06 13.91 -7.04
CA MET A 1 -5.07 13.95 -5.55
C MET A 1 -4.77 12.54 -5.11
N CYS A 2 -4.00 12.33 -4.03
CA CYS A 2 -3.52 11.00 -3.64
C CYS A 2 -4.00 10.66 -2.23
N ARG A 3 -3.95 9.37 -1.87
CA ARG A 3 -4.04 8.89 -0.48
C ARG A 3 -2.77 8.13 -0.14
N PHE A 4 -2.36 8.15 1.13
CA PHE A 4 -1.23 7.38 1.61
C PHE A 4 -1.48 6.83 3.01
N ILE A 5 -0.73 5.80 3.37
CA ILE A 5 -0.60 5.30 4.73
C ILE A 5 0.88 5.15 5.06
N ALA A 6 1.20 5.32 6.33
CA ALA A 6 2.50 5.00 6.89
C ALA A 6 2.28 4.18 8.17
N TYR A 7 3.12 3.18 8.37
CA TYR A 7 3.14 2.33 9.54
C TYR A 7 4.55 2.29 10.11
N ILE A 8 4.67 2.47 11.43
CA ILE A 8 5.90 2.26 12.18
C ILE A 8 5.55 1.54 13.48
N GLY A 9 6.22 0.42 13.77
CA GLY A 9 5.96 -0.34 14.99
C GLY A 9 6.41 -1.79 14.92
N THR A 10 5.71 -2.65 15.67
CA THR A 10 5.91 -4.10 15.62
C THR A 10 5.71 -4.59 14.18
N PRO A 11 6.58 -5.47 13.64
CA PRO A 11 6.39 -5.96 12.29
C PRO A 11 4.96 -6.48 12.02
N VAL A 12 4.38 -6.08 10.90
CA VAL A 12 3.05 -6.51 10.44
C VAL A 12 3.10 -6.98 9.00
N LEU A 13 2.12 -7.81 8.60
CA LEU A 13 1.97 -8.16 7.19
C LEU A 13 1.43 -6.95 6.41
N ALA A 14 1.99 -6.69 5.23
CA ALA A 14 1.47 -5.64 4.37
C ALA A 14 -0.01 -5.89 3.98
N ASP A 15 -0.46 -7.15 3.84
CA ASP A 15 -1.88 -7.47 3.58
C ASP A 15 -2.81 -6.95 4.70
N ASP A 16 -2.36 -6.98 5.96
CA ASP A 16 -3.12 -6.50 7.12
C ASP A 16 -3.32 -4.98 7.12
N LEU A 17 -2.40 -4.24 6.48
CA LEU A 17 -2.49 -2.78 6.33
C LEU A 17 -3.15 -2.36 5.02
N LEU A 18 -2.81 -3.03 3.92
CA LEU A 18 -3.13 -2.60 2.56
C LEU A 18 -4.51 -3.07 2.08
N TYR A 19 -4.96 -4.26 2.52
CA TYR A 19 -6.16 -4.90 1.98
C TYR A 19 -7.25 -5.16 3.02
N LYS A 20 -6.88 -5.60 4.23
CA LYS A 20 -7.86 -6.04 5.24
C LYS A 20 -8.67 -4.93 5.93
N PRO A 21 -8.17 -3.70 6.16
CA PRO A 21 -8.96 -2.69 6.86
C PRO A 21 -10.25 -2.36 6.12
N LYS A 22 -11.33 -2.03 6.85
CA LYS A 22 -12.61 -1.65 6.23
C LYS A 22 -12.48 -0.50 5.22
N TYR A 23 -11.59 0.45 5.53
CA TYR A 23 -11.25 1.58 4.67
C TYR A 23 -9.83 1.43 4.09
N SER A 24 -9.49 0.21 3.64
CA SER A 24 -8.14 -0.10 3.13
C SER A 24 -7.71 0.83 2.01
N ILE A 25 -6.40 1.05 1.91
CA ILE A 25 -5.85 1.90 0.85
C ILE A 25 -6.03 1.28 -0.55
N ILE A 26 -5.99 -0.05 -0.68
CA ILE A 26 -6.06 -0.71 -1.99
C ILE A 26 -7.48 -1.01 -2.46
N THR A 27 -8.39 -1.46 -1.60
CA THR A 27 -9.75 -1.88 -2.02
C THR A 27 -10.80 -0.80 -1.83
N ALA A 28 -10.65 0.08 -0.83
CA ALA A 28 -11.65 1.11 -0.54
C ALA A 28 -11.22 2.49 -1.05
N GLN A 29 -10.06 3.00 -0.64
CA GLN A 29 -9.63 4.36 -0.99
C GLN A 29 -9.26 4.52 -2.48
N SER A 30 -8.94 3.43 -3.16
CA SER A 30 -8.62 3.47 -4.60
C SER A 30 -9.85 3.67 -5.48
N MET A 31 -11.02 3.21 -5.03
CA MET A 31 -12.27 3.29 -5.80
C MET A 31 -13.30 4.25 -5.21
N ASN A 32 -13.26 4.50 -3.91
CA ASN A 32 -14.29 5.25 -3.19
C ASN A 32 -13.70 6.10 -2.04
N ALA A 33 -12.81 7.03 -2.38
CA ALA A 33 -12.26 8.03 -1.45
C ALA A 33 -13.29 9.14 -1.16
N GLY A 34 -14.16 8.89 -0.17
CA GLY A 34 -15.26 9.81 0.18
C GLY A 34 -14.87 11.19 0.74
N GLU A 35 -13.61 11.41 1.09
CA GLU A 35 -13.11 12.71 1.58
C GLU A 35 -12.38 13.52 0.49
N MET A 36 -12.39 13.05 -0.75
CA MET A 36 -11.77 13.70 -1.90
C MET A 36 -12.83 14.26 -2.86
N SER A 37 -12.45 15.27 -3.65
CA SER A 37 -13.32 15.79 -4.73
C SER A 37 -13.50 14.80 -5.88
N ILE A 38 -12.56 13.85 -6.03
CA ILE A 38 -12.60 12.75 -6.99
C ILE A 38 -12.51 11.46 -6.18
N ALA A 39 -13.46 10.55 -6.38
CA ALA A 39 -13.57 9.33 -5.59
C ALA A 39 -12.50 8.27 -5.92
N VAL A 40 -11.95 8.29 -7.14
CA VAL A 40 -11.06 7.24 -7.65
C VAL A 40 -9.60 7.70 -7.67
N ASN A 41 -8.70 6.84 -7.19
CA ASN A 41 -7.25 6.94 -7.30
C ASN A 41 -6.75 5.78 -8.17
N GLY A 42 -6.73 5.97 -9.50
CA GLY A 42 -6.42 4.94 -10.51
C GLY A 42 -5.16 5.18 -11.34
N ASP A 43 -4.42 6.27 -11.10
CA ASP A 43 -3.26 6.70 -11.88
C ASP A 43 -1.96 6.02 -11.44
N GLY A 44 -2.01 5.20 -10.39
CA GLY A 44 -0.89 4.39 -9.95
C GLY A 44 -0.80 4.22 -8.44
N PHE A 45 0.23 3.52 -8.01
CA PHE A 45 0.51 3.28 -6.59
C PHE A 45 1.99 2.99 -6.34
N GLY A 46 2.37 3.06 -5.08
CA GLY A 46 3.67 2.64 -4.59
C GLY A 46 3.57 2.07 -3.19
N VAL A 47 4.37 1.06 -2.90
CA VAL A 47 4.57 0.48 -1.57
C VAL A 47 6.07 0.38 -1.33
N GLY A 48 6.53 0.93 -0.21
CA GLY A 48 7.88 0.81 0.29
C GLY A 48 7.88 0.15 1.66
N TRP A 49 8.83 -0.74 1.91
CA TRP A 49 9.00 -1.37 3.22
C TRP A 49 10.47 -1.59 3.53
N TYR A 50 10.81 -1.55 4.82
CA TYR A 50 12.17 -1.80 5.28
C TYR A 50 12.33 -3.22 5.79
N MET A 51 13.51 -3.80 5.61
CA MET A 51 13.89 -5.09 6.19
C MET A 51 15.28 -4.95 6.82
N PRO A 52 15.37 -4.42 8.05
CA PRO A 52 16.64 -4.10 8.71
C PRO A 52 17.59 -5.28 8.87
N GLU A 53 17.09 -6.51 8.79
CA GLU A 53 17.87 -7.74 8.81
C GLU A 53 18.68 -7.98 7.52
N ILE A 54 18.34 -7.31 6.42
CA ILE A 54 19.04 -7.39 5.14
C ILE A 54 19.94 -6.17 4.96
N ASP A 55 19.36 -4.97 4.98
CA ASP A 55 20.09 -3.69 4.85
C ASP A 55 19.23 -2.51 5.38
N SER A 56 19.78 -1.29 5.28
CA SER A 56 19.11 -0.05 5.71
C SER A 56 18.20 0.58 4.65
N GLU A 57 18.16 0.05 3.44
CA GLU A 57 17.41 0.61 2.32
C GLU A 57 16.00 -0.02 2.23
N PRO A 58 14.99 0.74 1.80
CA PRO A 58 13.68 0.17 1.57
C PRO A 58 13.62 -0.58 0.24
N CYS A 59 12.88 -1.68 0.22
CA CYS A 59 12.41 -2.24 -1.04
C CYS A 59 11.19 -1.45 -1.52
N ILE A 60 11.09 -1.20 -2.84
CA ILE A 60 10.04 -0.38 -3.44
C ILE A 60 9.35 -1.18 -4.56
N PHE A 61 8.03 -1.28 -4.47
CA PHE A 61 7.16 -1.80 -5.53
C PHE A 61 6.19 -0.71 -5.98
N ARG A 62 6.22 -0.36 -7.27
CA ARG A 62 5.40 0.73 -7.83
C ARG A 62 4.87 0.42 -9.22
N SER A 63 3.74 1.01 -9.57
CA SER A 63 3.10 0.86 -10.86
C SER A 63 2.33 2.11 -11.25
N ILE A 64 2.21 2.36 -12.56
CA ILE A 64 1.32 3.38 -13.13
C ILE A 64 -0.09 2.82 -13.41
N LYS A 65 -0.31 1.53 -13.13
CA LYS A 65 -1.61 0.88 -13.28
C LYS A 65 -2.41 0.99 -11.97
N PRO A 66 -3.73 0.86 -12.03
CA PRO A 66 -4.56 0.88 -10.83
C PRO A 66 -4.22 -0.22 -9.82
N SER A 67 -4.17 0.15 -8.54
CA SER A 67 -3.79 -0.74 -7.44
C SER A 67 -4.78 -1.88 -7.20
N TRP A 68 -6.07 -1.66 -7.40
CA TRP A 68 -7.12 -2.66 -7.15
C TRP A 68 -7.02 -3.89 -8.05
N SER A 69 -6.39 -3.76 -9.24
CA SER A 69 -6.25 -4.82 -10.22
C SER A 69 -4.88 -5.52 -10.20
N ASP A 70 -3.95 -5.07 -9.36
CA ASP A 70 -2.58 -5.60 -9.37
C ASP A 70 -2.48 -6.88 -8.53
N GLN A 71 -2.55 -8.03 -9.20
CA GLN A 71 -2.44 -9.34 -8.56
C GLN A 71 -1.03 -9.60 -8.00
N ASN A 72 0.02 -9.00 -8.57
CA ASN A 72 1.38 -9.14 -8.07
C ASN A 72 1.50 -8.46 -6.71
N LEU A 73 0.98 -7.23 -6.58
CA LEU A 73 0.88 -6.55 -5.29
C LEU A 73 0.12 -7.41 -4.27
N ARG A 74 -1.05 -7.97 -4.65
CA ARG A 74 -1.82 -8.80 -3.72
C ARG A 74 -1.08 -10.04 -3.26
N ASN A 75 -0.29 -10.66 -4.15
CA ASN A 75 0.49 -11.84 -3.83
C ASN A 75 1.65 -11.53 -2.89
N ILE A 76 2.42 -10.48 -3.17
CA ILE A 76 3.58 -10.10 -2.35
C ILE A 76 3.15 -9.50 -0.99
N ALA A 77 2.02 -8.79 -0.92
CA ALA A 77 1.55 -8.19 0.33
C ALA A 77 1.31 -9.24 1.44
N LYS A 78 1.01 -10.48 1.06
CA LYS A 78 0.84 -11.62 1.99
C LYS A 78 2.18 -12.19 2.51
N LYS A 79 3.31 -11.69 2.00
CA LYS A 79 4.66 -12.17 2.30
C LYS A 79 5.59 -11.07 2.81
N ILE A 80 5.25 -9.80 2.56
CA ILE A 80 5.96 -8.65 3.13
C ILE A 80 5.57 -8.53 4.61
N TYR A 81 6.55 -8.72 5.49
CA TYR A 81 6.44 -8.54 6.93
C TYR A 81 7.48 -7.52 7.36
N SER A 82 7.06 -6.35 7.86
CA SER A 82 7.99 -5.24 8.09
C SER A 82 7.54 -4.34 9.24
N PRO A 83 8.48 -3.79 10.04
CA PRO A 83 8.19 -2.80 11.08
C PRO A 83 7.90 -1.40 10.53
N LEU A 84 8.21 -1.14 9.25
CA LEU A 84 8.11 0.20 8.65
C LEU A 84 7.64 0.08 7.20
N ILE A 85 6.40 0.48 6.95
CA ILE A 85 5.74 0.39 5.63
C ILE A 85 5.16 1.75 5.26
N PHE A 86 5.40 2.19 4.03
CA PHE A 86 4.75 3.34 3.42
C PHE A 86 4.01 2.88 2.16
N ALA A 87 2.79 3.35 1.94
CA ALA A 87 2.09 3.10 0.69
C ALA A 87 1.29 4.31 0.25
N HIS A 88 1.19 4.52 -1.06
CA HIS A 88 0.34 5.55 -1.64
C HIS A 88 -0.41 5.03 -2.86
N ILE A 89 -1.54 5.68 -3.15
CA ILE A 89 -2.32 5.55 -4.38
C ILE A 89 -2.52 6.94 -4.98
N ARG A 90 -2.61 7.03 -6.30
CA ARG A 90 -2.80 8.26 -7.05
C ARG A 90 -4.03 8.14 -7.93
#